data_AF-A0A1D6G7S2-F1
#
_entry.id   AF-A0A1D6G7S2-F1
#
_cell.length_a   1.000
_cell.length_b   1.000
_cell.length_c   1.000
_cell.angle_alpha   90.00
_cell.angle_beta   90.00
_cell.angle_gamma   90.00
#
_symmetry.space_group_name_H-M   'P 1'
#
loop_
_entity.id
_entity.type
_entity.pdbx_description
1 polymer ?
#
loop_
_entity_poly.entity_id
_entity_poly.type
_entity_poly.pdbx_seq_one_letter_code
_entity_poly.pdbx_strand_id
1 'polypeptide(L)'
;MSDDVQLAVMPIPEIGRWSFYTLRQYVAQYKCDPTADLSLRCFMGDEADGVPGIQHLVLGFGRKTALKLLQKHGSLENLLNTAAIRTVGKGYAQDALTKHADYLR
;
A
#
# COMPACT_ATOMS: atom_id res chain seq x y z
N MET A 1 -5.88 -16.67 22.01
CA MET A 1 -7.02 -15.74 22.02
C MET A 1 -6.54 -14.50 21.30
N SER A 2 -6.91 -14.12 20.09
CA SER A 2 -7.97 -14.49 19.14
C SER A 2 -7.38 -14.20 17.75
N ASP A 3 -7.23 -15.21 16.89
CA ASP A 3 -6.66 -15.07 15.53
C ASP A 3 -7.75 -15.04 14.43
N ASP A 4 -9.01 -14.83 14.84
CA ASP A 4 -10.17 -14.93 13.95
C ASP A 4 -10.75 -13.55 13.63
N VAL A 5 -9.96 -12.69 12.99
CA VAL A 5 -10.53 -11.53 12.30
C VAL A 5 -11.14 -12.03 10.99
N GLN A 6 -12.43 -12.37 11.05
CA GLN A 6 -13.22 -12.80 9.89
C GLN A 6 -13.71 -11.56 9.12
N LEU A 7 -12.98 -11.18 8.07
CA LEU A 7 -13.41 -10.12 7.16
C LEU A 7 -14.33 -10.73 6.08
N ALA A 8 -15.55 -10.23 5.98
CA ALA A 8 -16.46 -10.56 4.88
C ALA A 8 -16.00 -9.80 3.62
N VAL A 9 -15.23 -10.45 2.77
CA VAL A 9 -14.75 -9.88 1.50
C VAL A 9 -15.71 -10.25 0.37
N MET A 10 -15.86 -9.36 -0.62
CA MET A 10 -16.67 -9.60 -1.82
C MET A 10 -16.41 -10.99 -2.42
N PRO A 11 -17.46 -11.69 -2.87
CA PRO A 11 -17.32 -13.05 -3.39
C PRO A 11 -16.42 -13.06 -4.62
N ILE A 12 -15.51 -14.04 -4.67
CA ILE A 12 -14.74 -14.35 -5.87
C ILE A 12 -15.75 -14.69 -6.98
N PRO A 13 -15.66 -14.08 -8.18
CA PRO A 13 -16.65 -14.25 -9.24
C PRO A 13 -16.94 -15.71 -9.61
N GLU A 14 -15.93 -16.59 -9.46
CA GLU A 14 -16.03 -18.03 -9.76
C GLU A 14 -16.81 -18.84 -8.69
N ILE A 15 -16.94 -18.33 -7.46
CA ILE A 15 -17.48 -19.10 -6.33
C ILE A 15 -18.92 -18.68 -5.99
N GLY A 16 -19.36 -17.48 -6.38
CA GLY A 16 -20.76 -17.04 -6.26
C GLY A 16 -21.33 -17.03 -4.83
N ARG A 17 -20.49 -17.23 -3.82
CA ARG A 17 -20.88 -17.37 -2.41
C ARG A 17 -19.87 -16.68 -1.50
N TRP A 18 -20.38 -16.14 -0.39
CA TRP A 18 -19.57 -15.63 0.71
C TRP A 18 -18.69 -16.75 1.29
N SER A 19 -17.38 -16.51 1.30
CA SER A 19 -16.39 -17.42 1.88
C SER A 19 -15.66 -16.71 3.02
N PHE A 20 -15.34 -17.46 4.08
CA PHE A 20 -14.49 -16.96 5.15
C PHE A 20 -13.09 -16.70 4.59
N TYR A 21 -12.61 -15.48 4.79
CA TYR A 21 -11.33 -15.03 4.25
C TYR A 21 -10.36 -14.83 5.41
N THR A 22 -9.40 -15.75 5.53
CA THR A 22 -8.34 -15.73 6.54
C THR A 22 -7.15 -14.90 6.08
N LEU A 23 -6.34 -14.43 7.04
CA LEU A 23 -5.12 -13.68 6.75
C LEU A 23 -4.16 -14.48 5.83
N ARG A 24 -4.14 -15.81 5.96
CA ARG A 24 -3.38 -16.70 5.09
C ARG A 24 -3.86 -16.67 3.64
N GLN A 25 -5.16 -16.66 3.40
CA GLN A 25 -5.74 -16.57 2.06
C GLN A 25 -5.44 -15.19 1.42
N TYR A 26 -5.50 -14.13 2.23
CA TYR A 26 -5.13 -12.78 1.78
C TYR A 26 -3.68 -12.70 1.32
N VAL A 27 -2.74 -13.17 2.14
CA VAL A 27 -1.32 -13.18 1.78
C VAL A 27 -1.06 -14.07 0.55
N ALA A 28 -1.79 -15.18 0.39
CA ALA A 28 -1.66 -16.03 -0.79
C ALA A 28 -2.15 -15.35 -2.09
N GLN A 29 -3.26 -14.62 -2.03
CA GLN A 29 -3.84 -13.95 -3.20
C GLN A 29 -3.09 -12.66 -3.56
N TYR A 30 -2.83 -11.80 -2.58
CA TYR A 30 -2.28 -10.47 -2.81
C TYR A 30 -0.75 -10.42 -2.67
N LYS A 31 -0.12 -11.48 -2.14
CA LYS A 31 1.33 -11.59 -1.92
C LYS A 31 1.91 -10.43 -1.09
N CYS A 32 1.06 -9.76 -0.33
CA CYS A 32 1.42 -8.68 0.57
C CYS A 32 0.79 -8.93 1.94
N ASP A 33 1.44 -8.40 2.96
CA ASP A 33 0.84 -8.30 4.29
C ASP A 33 -0.28 -7.25 4.26
N PRO A 34 -1.46 -7.48 4.87
CA PRO A 34 -2.57 -6.54 4.83
C PRO A 34 -2.21 -5.16 5.40
N THR A 35 -1.28 -5.08 6.35
CA THR A 35 -0.79 -3.81 6.89
C THR A 35 0.02 -3.03 5.85
N ALA A 36 0.76 -3.74 4.99
CA ALA A 36 1.50 -3.16 3.89
C ALA A 36 0.59 -2.81 2.70
N ASP A 37 -0.56 -3.48 2.52
CA ASP A 37 -1.51 -3.18 1.45
C ASP A 37 -2.14 -1.79 1.62
N LEU A 38 -2.55 -1.42 2.84
CA LEU A 38 -3.08 -0.10 3.11
C LEU A 38 -2.06 0.99 2.74
N SER A 39 -0.81 0.82 3.19
CA SER A 39 0.29 1.73 2.86
C SER A 39 0.56 1.78 1.34
N LEU A 40 0.45 0.64 0.65
CA LEU A 40 0.63 0.56 -0.79
C LEU A 40 -0.50 1.26 -1.56
N ARG A 41 -1.75 1.15 -1.07
CA ARG A 41 -2.91 1.87 -1.62
C ARG A 41 -2.77 3.38 -1.48
N CYS A 42 -2.23 3.89 -0.37
CA CYS A 42 -1.94 5.33 -0.25
C CYS A 42 -1.03 5.83 -1.40
N PHE A 43 -0.05 5.04 -1.83
CA PHE A 43 0.79 5.38 -2.98
C PHE A 43 0.08 5.19 -4.32
N MET A 44 -0.66 4.11 -4.47
CA MET A 44 -1.28 3.72 -5.72
C MET A 44 -2.56 4.48 -6.05
N GLY A 45 -3.20 5.04 -5.03
CA GLY A 45 -4.58 5.47 -5.11
C GLY A 45 -5.53 4.27 -5.16
N ASP A 46 -6.81 4.60 -5.29
CA ASP A 46 -7.89 3.66 -5.50
C ASP A 46 -8.78 4.19 -6.65
N GLU A 47 -8.61 3.62 -7.84
CA GLU A 47 -9.33 4.05 -9.04
C GLU A 47 -10.84 3.79 -8.92
N ALA A 48 -11.24 2.76 -8.18
CA ALA A 48 -12.65 2.45 -7.97
C ALA A 48 -13.37 3.53 -7.14
N ASP A 49 -12.63 4.13 -6.19
CA ASP A 49 -13.11 5.24 -5.36
C ASP A 49 -12.74 6.62 -5.95
N GLY A 50 -12.13 6.66 -7.14
CA GLY A 50 -11.71 7.89 -7.81
C GLY A 50 -10.54 8.60 -7.12
N VAL A 51 -9.78 7.91 -6.27
CA VAL A 51 -8.59 8.42 -5.58
C VAL A 51 -7.37 8.20 -6.47
N PRO A 52 -6.74 9.25 -7.03
CA PRO A 52 -5.60 9.07 -7.90
C PRO A 52 -4.34 8.68 -7.12
N GLY A 53 -3.49 7.85 -7.70
CA GLY A 53 -2.21 7.50 -7.12
C GLY A 53 -1.13 8.55 -7.31
N ILE A 54 -0.04 8.43 -6.53
CA ILE A 54 1.16 9.24 -6.70
C ILE A 54 1.81 9.05 -8.09
N GLN A 55 1.47 7.98 -8.81
CA GLN A 55 1.95 7.79 -10.19
C GLN A 55 1.49 8.91 -11.14
N HIS A 56 0.37 9.58 -10.85
CA HIS A 56 -0.11 10.71 -11.63
C HIS A 56 0.70 11.98 -11.39
N LEU A 57 1.33 12.08 -10.21
CA LEU A 57 2.15 13.22 -9.80
C LEU A 57 3.61 13.01 -10.19
N VAL A 58 4.11 11.78 -10.07
CA VAL A 58 5.51 11.42 -10.31
C VAL A 58 5.62 10.23 -11.24
N LEU A 59 5.95 10.52 -12.50
CA LEU A 59 6.28 9.52 -13.52
C LEU A 59 7.41 8.60 -13.02
N GLY A 60 7.14 7.29 -13.00
CA GLY A 60 8.09 6.27 -12.54
C GLY A 60 7.98 5.87 -11.07
N PHE A 61 7.14 6.56 -10.28
CA PHE A 61 6.77 6.12 -8.94
C PHE A 61 5.54 5.21 -9.01
N GLY A 62 5.77 3.90 -9.16
CA GLY A 62 4.71 2.89 -9.19
C GLY A 62 4.86 1.82 -8.11
N ARG A 63 4.02 0.78 -8.19
CA ARG A 63 3.96 -0.35 -7.23
C ARG A 63 5.32 -0.87 -6.77
N LYS A 64 6.19 -1.22 -7.72
CA LYS A 64 7.49 -1.84 -7.40
C LYS A 64 8.38 -0.94 -6.54
N THR A 65 8.33 0.37 -6.78
CA THR A 65 9.09 1.37 -6.02
C THR A 65 8.48 1.52 -4.62
N ALA A 66 7.16 1.68 -4.54
CA ALA A 66 6.44 1.76 -3.27
C ALA A 66 6.68 0.53 -2.39
N LEU A 67 6.56 -0.68 -2.95
CA LEU A 67 6.81 -1.94 -2.24
C LEU A 67 8.23 -2.03 -1.70
N LYS A 68 9.25 -1.65 -2.48
CA LYS A 68 10.65 -1.65 -2.01
C LYS A 68 10.87 -0.67 -0.87
N LEU A 69 10.25 0.50 -0.91
CA LEU A 69 10.35 1.50 0.14
C LEU A 69 9.62 1.03 1.41
N LEU A 70 8.41 0.48 1.26
CA LEU A 70 7.65 -0.08 2.38
C LEU A 70 8.35 -1.29 3.00
N GLN A 71 8.92 -2.21 2.22
CA GLN A 71 9.72 -3.32 2.76
C GLN A 71 10.95 -2.84 3.54
N LYS A 72 11.56 -1.72 3.12
CA LYS A 72 12.75 -1.18 3.79
C LYS A 72 12.42 -0.39 5.06
N HIS A 73 11.29 0.30 5.09
CA HIS A 73 10.91 1.20 6.18
C HIS A 73 9.77 0.67 7.07
N GLY A 74 9.14 -0.44 6.70
CA GLY A 74 8.07 -1.10 7.45
C GLY A 74 6.69 -0.47 7.27
N SER A 75 6.57 0.84 7.49
CA SER A 75 5.30 1.58 7.40
C SER A 75 5.42 2.88 6.63
N LEU A 76 4.28 3.40 6.15
CA LEU A 76 4.20 4.68 5.47
C LEU A 76 4.65 5.85 6.36
N GLU A 77 4.19 5.91 7.61
CA GLU A 77 4.58 6.96 8.55
C GLU A 77 6.09 6.95 8.81
N ASN A 78 6.67 5.76 9.02
CA ASN A 78 8.11 5.66 9.24
C ASN A 78 8.90 6.06 8.00
N LEU A 79 8.40 5.74 6.81
CA LEU A 79 8.99 6.18 5.54
C LEU A 79 8.94 7.70 5.39
N LEU A 80 7.80 8.35 5.66
CA LEU A 80 7.65 9.81 5.58
C LEU A 80 8.52 10.54 6.61
N ASN A 81 8.54 10.06 7.87
CA ASN A 81 9.42 10.60 8.90
C ASN A 81 10.89 10.44 8.53
N THR A 82 11.27 9.28 7.95
CA THR A 82 12.64 9.07 7.50
C THR A 82 12.99 9.97 6.31
N ALA A 83 12.06 10.15 5.36
CA ALA A 83 12.24 11.03 4.22
C ALA A 83 12.43 12.50 4.64
N ALA A 84 11.80 12.95 5.72
CA ALA A 84 11.98 14.29 6.25
C ALA A 84 13.39 14.53 6.84
N ILE A 85 14.03 13.47 7.35
CA ILE A 85 15.34 13.55 8.03
C ILE A 85 16.49 13.24 7.07
N ARG A 86 16.30 12.32 6.12
CA ARG A 86 17.34 11.86 5.18
C ARG A 86 16.77 11.43 3.84
N THR A 87 17.62 11.38 2.82
CA THR A 87 17.25 10.89 1.49
C THR A 87 16.90 9.40 1.52
N VAL A 88 15.67 9.07 1.11
CA VAL A 88 15.18 7.70 0.93
C VAL A 88 15.07 7.35 -0.56
N GLY A 89 15.87 6.36 -0.98
CA GLY A 89 15.86 5.88 -2.36
C GLY A 89 16.51 6.85 -3.35
N LYS A 90 15.93 6.94 -4.55
CA LYS A 90 16.41 7.82 -5.63
C LYS A 90 15.86 9.24 -5.46
N GLY A 91 16.55 10.24 -6.01
CA GLY A 91 16.17 11.66 -5.88
C GLY A 91 14.71 11.94 -6.25
N TYR A 92 14.19 11.37 -7.33
CA TYR A 92 12.78 11.55 -7.71
C TYR A 92 11.78 10.98 -6.68
N ALA A 93 12.14 9.88 -5.99
CA ALA A 93 11.30 9.26 -4.98
C ALA A 93 11.32 10.07 -3.68
N GLN A 94 12.50 10.60 -3.32
CA GLN A 94 12.64 11.55 -2.23
C GLN A 94 11.77 12.79 -2.48
N ASP A 95 11.88 13.39 -3.66
CA ASP A 95 11.09 14.55 -4.05
C ASP A 95 9.59 14.26 -3.98
N ALA A 96 9.16 13.09 -4.48
CA ALA A 96 7.77 12.64 -4.40
C ALA A 96 7.27 12.61 -2.96
N LEU A 97 8.02 11.96 -2.07
CA LEU A 97 7.64 11.79 -0.66
C LEU A 97 7.66 13.10 0.11
N THR A 98 8.54 14.03 -0.25
CA THR A 98 8.67 15.31 0.48
C THR A 98 7.65 16.34 -0.01
N LYS A 99 7.40 16.42 -1.33
CA LYS A 99 6.45 17.36 -1.94
C LYS A 99 4.99 16.91 -1.81
N HIS A 100 4.76 15.60 -1.74
CA HIS A 100 3.42 15.02 -1.64
C HIS A 100 3.22 14.27 -0.33
N ALA A 101 3.95 14.63 0.73
CA ALA A 101 3.76 14.05 2.07
C ALA A 101 2.32 14.21 2.56
N ASP A 102 1.74 15.40 2.38
CA ASP A 102 0.36 15.71 2.81
C ASP A 102 -0.70 14.96 2.00
N TYR A 103 -0.37 14.56 0.76
CA TYR A 103 -1.25 13.76 -0.09
C TYR A 103 -1.31 12.29 0.36
N LEU A 104 -0.25 11.82 1.02
CA LEU A 104 -0.10 10.44 1.47
C LEU A 104 -0.57 10.23 2.93
N ARG A 105 -0.94 11.30 3.64
CA ARG A 105 -1.31 11.29 5.05
C ARG A 105 -2.82 11.38 5.22
#